data_AF-A0A961X0D2-F1
#
_entry.id   AF-A0A961X0D2-F1
#
_cell.length_a   1.000
_cell.length_b   1.000
_cell.length_c   1.000
_cell.angle_alpha   90.00
_cell.angle_beta   90.00
_cell.angle_gamma   90.00
#
_symmetry.space_group_name_H-M   'P 1'
#
loop_
_entity.id
_entity.type
_entity.pdbx_description
1 polymer ?
#
loop_
_entity_poly.entity_id
_entity_poly.type
_entity_poly.pdbx_seq_one_letter_code
_entity_poly.pdbx_strand_id
1 'polypeptide(L)'
;MEMTPEGLDLICRFEGFRGEAYRCPAGIWTIGYGHTSQAGPPVVGPGLTMSEAEARRVLLVDVGIFAAGVGSLLTRTLNDAQFSALVSFAFNVGLGNFKSSSVLRAVNTGDFAAVPRRLQLWVKGGGKVLPGLVKRRAAEAAMFVADEEAAGEPDGHTPAPIEGKSPGRSSTIAAAILATLASLLSIPLQLVWSGSGSLMMALTAVTIAAAFWIVIERRRKSKEDGI
;
A
#
# COMPACT_ATOMS: atom_id res chain seq x y z
N MET A 1 8.06 -9.33 18.93
CA MET A 1 7.69 -9.19 17.52
C MET A 1 6.82 -10.36 17.18
N GLU A 2 5.54 -10.09 17.03
CA GLU A 2 4.53 -11.09 16.74
C GLU A 2 3.71 -10.67 15.53
N MET A 3 3.07 -11.64 14.89
CA MET A 3 2.18 -11.39 13.76
C MET A 3 0.86 -10.82 14.30
N THR A 4 0.45 -9.63 13.84
CA THR A 4 -0.83 -9.04 14.26
C THR A 4 -2.01 -9.64 13.49
N PRO A 5 -3.24 -9.55 14.04
CA PRO A 5 -4.45 -9.92 13.31
C PRO A 5 -4.61 -9.18 11.99
N GLU A 6 -4.31 -7.88 11.95
CA GLU A 6 -4.41 -7.05 10.74
C GLU A 6 -3.40 -7.50 9.69
N GLY A 7 -2.20 -7.90 10.11
CA GLY A 7 -1.19 -8.50 9.25
C GLY A 7 -1.68 -9.80 8.61
N LEU A 8 -2.33 -10.66 9.40
CA LEU A 8 -2.85 -11.93 8.91
C LEU A 8 -3.97 -11.69 7.90
N ASP A 9 -4.88 -10.77 8.21
CA ASP A 9 -5.99 -10.39 7.34
C ASP A 9 -5.49 -9.73 6.04
N LEU A 10 -4.38 -9.00 6.10
CA LEU A 10 -3.69 -8.46 4.91
C LEU A 10 -3.23 -9.60 3.98
N ILE A 11 -2.63 -10.66 4.52
CA ILE A 11 -2.23 -11.83 3.75
C ILE A 11 -3.47 -12.51 3.14
N CYS A 12 -4.49 -12.79 3.95
CA CYS A 12 -5.75 -13.39 3.48
C CYS A 12 -6.34 -12.64 2.29
N ARG A 13 -6.38 -11.30 2.37
CA ARG A 13 -6.92 -10.42 1.33
C ARG A 13 -6.19 -10.56 -0.01
N PHE A 14 -4.87 -10.73 0.00
CA PHE A 14 -4.07 -10.78 -1.22
C PHE A 14 -3.88 -12.19 -1.79
N GLU A 15 -3.87 -13.22 -0.95
CA GLU A 15 -3.81 -14.61 -1.42
C GLU A 15 -5.18 -15.07 -1.95
N GLY A 16 -6.25 -14.66 -1.26
CA GLY A 16 -7.61 -15.06 -1.58
C GLY A 16 -7.90 -16.52 -1.19
N PHE A 17 -9.15 -16.78 -0.78
CA PHE A 17 -9.56 -18.10 -0.34
C PHE A 17 -9.98 -19.01 -1.52
N ARG A 18 -9.58 -20.28 -1.42
CA ARG A 18 -10.02 -21.39 -2.29
C ARG A 18 -10.41 -22.59 -1.42
N GLY A 19 -11.72 -22.84 -1.29
CA GLY A 19 -12.24 -23.92 -0.46
C GLY A 19 -12.05 -25.33 -1.04
N GLU A 20 -11.71 -25.44 -2.33
CA GLU A 20 -11.45 -26.71 -3.00
C GLU A 20 -10.00 -26.76 -3.50
N ALA A 21 -9.36 -27.91 -3.37
CA ALA A 21 -8.01 -28.13 -3.87
C ALA A 21 -7.95 -28.00 -5.39
N TYR A 22 -6.98 -27.22 -5.89
CA TYR A 22 -6.76 -26.98 -7.31
C TYR A 22 -5.28 -27.12 -7.68
N ARG A 23 -4.99 -27.26 -8.98
CA ARG A 23 -3.61 -27.21 -9.49
C ARG A 23 -3.27 -25.78 -9.86
N CYS A 24 -2.24 -25.21 -9.24
CA CYS A 24 -1.71 -23.92 -9.64
C CYS A 24 -1.02 -23.99 -11.03
N PRO A 25 -0.64 -22.87 -11.66
CA PRO A 25 0.04 -22.89 -12.97
C PRO A 25 1.34 -23.70 -13.01
N ALA A 26 2.00 -23.89 -11.86
CA ALA A 26 3.18 -24.74 -11.72
C ALA A 26 2.84 -26.24 -11.56
N GLY A 27 1.56 -26.62 -11.63
CA GLY A 27 1.11 -28.00 -11.50
C GLY A 27 1.16 -28.53 -10.06
N ILE A 28 1.20 -27.68 -9.03
CA ILE A 28 1.22 -28.10 -7.61
C ILE A 28 -0.20 -28.05 -7.05
N TRP A 29 -0.58 -29.03 -6.23
CA TRP A 29 -1.86 -29.01 -5.50
C TRP A 29 -1.85 -27.92 -4.43
N THR A 30 -2.86 -27.06 -4.45
CA THR A 30 -2.99 -25.88 -3.59
C THR A 30 -4.42 -25.76 -3.05
N ILE A 31 -4.58 -25.35 -1.80
CA ILE A 31 -5.89 -25.11 -1.15
C ILE A 31 -5.82 -23.92 -0.17
N GLY A 32 -6.97 -23.38 0.23
CA GLY A 32 -7.06 -22.33 1.24
C GLY A 32 -6.43 -21.02 0.75
N TYR A 33 -5.50 -20.49 1.53
CA TYR A 33 -4.73 -19.27 1.23
C TYR A 33 -3.35 -19.59 0.64
N GLY A 34 -3.31 -20.48 -0.35
CA GLY A 34 -2.06 -20.85 -1.04
C GLY A 34 -1.27 -22.00 -0.39
N HIS A 35 -1.88 -22.76 0.53
CA HIS A 35 -1.23 -23.87 1.22
C HIS A 35 -0.95 -25.04 0.26
N THR A 36 0.20 -25.71 0.43
CA THR A 36 0.60 -26.90 -0.32
C THR A 36 1.19 -27.94 0.63
N SER A 37 1.16 -29.22 0.25
CA SER A 37 1.72 -30.31 1.08
C SER A 37 3.22 -30.17 1.40
N GLN A 38 3.94 -29.29 0.68
CA GLN A 38 5.34 -28.99 0.96
C GLN A 38 5.52 -28.13 2.22
N ALA A 39 4.49 -27.36 2.59
CA ALA A 39 4.46 -26.57 3.83
C ALA A 39 4.14 -27.44 5.06
N GLY A 40 3.71 -28.68 4.85
CA GLY A 40 3.36 -29.63 5.89
C GLY A 40 1.92 -30.12 5.75
N PRO A 41 1.31 -30.65 6.83
CA PRO A 41 -0.09 -31.01 6.85
C PRO A 41 -1.03 -29.78 6.70
N PRO A 42 -2.21 -29.94 6.09
CA PRO A 42 -2.74 -31.17 5.50
C PRO A 42 -2.13 -31.51 4.13
N VAL A 43 -2.08 -32.81 3.80
CA VAL A 43 -1.70 -33.24 2.45
C VAL A 43 -2.79 -32.81 1.47
N VAL A 44 -2.44 -31.93 0.54
CA VAL A 44 -3.34 -31.39 -0.49
C VAL A 44 -3.39 -32.32 -1.69
N GLY A 45 -4.60 -32.69 -2.10
CA GLY A 45 -4.86 -33.60 -3.20
C GLY A 45 -6.27 -33.45 -3.78
N PRO A 46 -6.60 -34.20 -4.84
CA PRO A 46 -7.89 -34.10 -5.51
C PRO A 46 -9.05 -34.42 -4.54
N GLY A 47 -10.11 -33.61 -4.60
CA GLY A 47 -11.30 -33.79 -3.77
C GLY A 47 -11.18 -33.28 -2.33
N LEU A 48 -10.02 -32.76 -1.92
CA LEU A 48 -9.89 -32.11 -0.62
C LEU A 48 -10.68 -30.78 -0.63
N THR A 49 -11.56 -30.63 0.34
CA THR A 49 -12.31 -29.40 0.61
C THR A 49 -11.95 -28.86 2.00
N MET A 50 -12.08 -27.56 2.18
CA MET A 50 -11.71 -26.86 3.40
C MET A 50 -12.61 -25.63 3.60
N SER A 51 -13.07 -25.40 4.83
CA SER A 51 -13.74 -24.15 5.21
C SER A 51 -12.75 -23.00 5.34
N GLU A 52 -13.24 -21.76 5.25
CA GLU A 52 -12.38 -20.59 5.41
C GLU A 52 -11.74 -20.52 6.81
N ALA A 53 -12.47 -20.96 7.84
CA ALA A 53 -11.95 -21.04 9.20
C ALA A 53 -10.82 -22.08 9.36
N GLU A 54 -10.92 -23.23 8.67
CA GLU A 54 -9.82 -24.20 8.58
C GLU A 54 -8.64 -23.62 7.81
N ALA A 55 -8.88 -22.97 6.68
CA ALA A 55 -7.83 -22.34 5.88
C ALA A 55 -7.08 -21.26 6.65
N ARG A 56 -7.79 -20.47 7.49
CA ARG A 56 -7.15 -19.46 8.35
C ARG A 56 -6.26 -20.10 9.42
N ARG A 57 -6.66 -21.25 9.98
CA ARG A 57 -5.83 -22.01 10.93
C ARG A 57 -4.57 -22.56 10.27
N VAL A 58 -4.70 -23.11 9.06
CA VAL A 58 -3.55 -23.59 8.27
C VAL A 58 -2.62 -22.42 7.91
N LEU A 59 -3.19 -21.30 7.46
CA LEU A 59 -2.42 -20.10 7.14
C LEU A 59 -1.63 -19.59 8.33
N LEU A 60 -2.17 -19.63 9.55
CA LEU A 60 -1.44 -19.21 10.75
C LEU A 60 -0.16 -20.03 10.97
N VAL A 61 -0.23 -21.34 10.71
CA VAL A 61 0.95 -22.23 10.80
C VAL A 61 1.96 -21.89 9.71
N ASP A 62 1.50 -21.75 8.47
CA ASP A 62 2.35 -21.39 7.33
C ASP A 62 3.06 -20.05 7.58
N VAL A 63 2.31 -19.02 8.00
CA VAL A 63 2.82 -17.70 8.37
C VAL A 63 3.81 -17.77 9.52
N GLY A 64 3.63 -18.68 10.48
CA GLY A 64 4.58 -18.91 11.56
C GLY A 64 6.00 -19.25 11.07
N ILE A 65 6.12 -20.03 9.98
CA ILE A 65 7.41 -20.35 9.36
C ILE A 65 8.06 -19.08 8.77
N PHE A 66 7.27 -18.24 8.09
CA PHE A 66 7.76 -16.97 7.55
C PHE A 66 8.11 -15.97 8.65
N ALA A 67 7.31 -15.87 9.71
CA ALA A 67 7.56 -15.01 10.86
C ALA A 67 8.89 -15.39 11.54
N ALA A 68 9.13 -16.67 11.80
CA ALA A 68 10.39 -17.14 12.35
C ALA A 68 11.57 -16.82 11.40
N GLY A 69 11.40 -17.05 10.10
CA GLY A 69 12.43 -16.75 9.10
C GLY A 69 12.77 -15.26 9.02
N VAL A 70 11.76 -14.39 8.96
CA VAL A 70 11.93 -12.93 8.99
C VAL A 70 12.60 -12.49 10.28
N GLY A 71 12.11 -12.95 11.43
CA GLY A 71 12.67 -12.63 12.75
C GLY A 71 14.15 -12.98 12.86
N SER A 72 14.57 -14.13 12.31
CA SER A 72 15.98 -14.57 12.32
C SER A 72 16.92 -13.70 11.48
N LEU A 73 16.38 -12.95 10.51
CA LEU A 73 17.14 -12.12 9.58
C LEU A 73 17.23 -10.64 10.02
N LEU A 74 16.38 -10.25 10.98
CA LEU A 74 16.36 -8.90 11.52
C LEU A 74 17.48 -8.72 12.53
N THR A 75 18.19 -7.59 12.43
CA THR A 75 19.21 -7.18 13.41
C THR A 75 18.69 -6.11 14.36
N ARG A 76 17.39 -5.81 14.31
CA ARG A 76 16.72 -4.77 15.08
C ARG A 76 15.33 -5.24 15.51
N THR A 77 14.89 -4.76 16.66
CA THR A 77 13.51 -4.92 17.11
C THR A 77 12.63 -3.93 16.35
N LEU A 78 11.51 -4.42 15.83
CA LEU A 78 10.45 -3.64 15.20
C LEU A 78 9.20 -3.70 16.08
N ASN A 79 8.26 -2.79 15.85
CA ASN A 79 6.90 -2.98 16.35
C ASN A 79 6.19 -4.11 15.56
N ASP A 80 5.07 -4.58 16.08
CA ASP A 80 4.37 -5.73 15.52
C ASP A 80 3.74 -5.42 14.14
N ALA A 81 3.33 -4.17 13.88
CA ALA A 81 2.80 -3.75 12.59
C ALA A 81 3.88 -3.78 11.48
N GLN A 82 5.06 -3.22 11.75
CA GLN A 82 6.23 -3.27 10.88
C GLN A 82 6.66 -4.71 10.63
N PHE A 83 6.76 -5.52 11.68
CA PHE A 83 7.09 -6.93 11.56
C PHE A 83 6.07 -7.67 10.67
N SER A 84 4.77 -7.46 10.91
CA SER A 84 3.68 -8.08 10.14
C SER A 84 3.71 -7.69 8.66
N ALA A 85 4.02 -6.43 8.35
CA ALA A 85 4.20 -5.97 6.97
C ALA A 85 5.37 -6.70 6.27
N LEU A 86 6.49 -6.91 6.97
CA LEU A 86 7.64 -7.65 6.43
C LEU A 86 7.34 -9.14 6.28
N VAL A 87 6.57 -9.75 7.19
CA VAL A 87 6.12 -11.13 7.08
C VAL A 87 5.19 -11.31 5.87
N SER A 88 4.22 -10.40 5.67
CA SER A 88 3.34 -10.41 4.50
C SER A 88 4.11 -10.27 3.18
N PHE A 89 5.15 -9.43 3.17
CA PHE A 89 6.07 -9.32 2.04
C PHE A 89 6.83 -10.63 1.80
N ALA A 90 7.46 -11.18 2.83
CA ALA A 90 8.24 -12.41 2.75
C ALA A 90 7.38 -13.61 2.32
N PHE A 91 6.12 -13.67 2.76
CA PHE A 91 5.14 -14.68 2.32
C PHE A 91 4.91 -14.60 0.81
N ASN A 92 4.83 -13.39 0.24
CA ASN A 92 4.62 -13.21 -1.20
C ASN A 92 5.83 -13.55 -2.05
N VAL A 93 7.02 -13.12 -1.63
CA VAL A 93 8.24 -13.21 -2.46
C VAL A 93 9.11 -14.40 -2.10
N GLY A 94 8.86 -15.05 -0.97
CA GLY A 94 9.70 -16.10 -0.40
C GLY A 94 10.85 -15.54 0.45
N LEU A 95 11.27 -16.31 1.46
CA LEU A 95 12.35 -15.94 2.40
C LEU A 95 13.69 -15.68 1.70
N GLY A 96 14.01 -16.40 0.62
CA GLY A 96 15.24 -16.20 -0.15
C GLY A 96 15.32 -14.81 -0.80
N ASN A 97 14.21 -14.36 -1.39
CA ASN A 97 14.11 -13.03 -1.98
C ASN A 97 14.08 -11.95 -0.89
N PHE A 98 13.37 -12.19 0.22
CA PHE A 98 13.38 -11.29 1.36
C PHE A 98 14.81 -11.07 1.90
N LYS A 99 15.57 -12.16 2.10
CA LYS A 99 16.94 -12.14 2.60
C LYS A 99 17.90 -11.30 1.74
N SER A 100 17.76 -11.34 0.42
CA SER A 100 18.59 -10.57 -0.52
C SER A 100 18.04 -9.16 -0.82
N SER A 101 16.85 -8.83 -0.32
CA SER A 101 16.13 -7.62 -0.68
C SER A 101 16.80 -6.34 -0.18
N SER A 102 16.57 -5.25 -0.92
CA SER A 102 16.89 -3.91 -0.42
C SER A 102 16.00 -3.52 0.77
N VAL A 103 14.81 -4.11 0.91
CA VAL A 103 13.90 -3.88 2.05
C VAL A 103 14.56 -4.30 3.36
N LEU A 104 15.00 -5.56 3.48
CA LEU A 104 15.67 -6.07 4.68
C LEU A 104 16.92 -5.25 5.01
N ARG A 105 17.72 -4.90 4.00
CA ARG A 105 18.89 -4.03 4.19
C ARG A 105 18.51 -2.67 4.79
N ALA A 106 17.40 -2.06 4.34
CA ALA A 106 16.94 -0.78 4.89
C ALA A 106 16.59 -0.91 6.37
N VAL A 107 15.82 -1.95 6.69
CA VAL A 107 15.37 -2.25 8.05
C VAL A 107 16.57 -2.45 8.97
N ASN A 108 17.51 -3.32 8.58
CA ASN A 108 18.69 -3.63 9.40
C ASN A 108 19.62 -2.41 9.57
N THR A 109 19.69 -1.50 8.59
CA THR A 109 20.44 -0.24 8.72
C THR A 109 19.65 0.88 9.40
N GLY A 110 18.37 0.68 9.75
CA GLY A 110 17.51 1.72 10.33
C GLY A 110 16.95 2.76 9.38
N ASP A 111 17.09 2.55 8.07
CA ASP A 111 16.55 3.42 7.03
C ASP A 111 15.07 3.07 6.78
N PHE A 112 14.23 3.24 7.82
CA PHE A 112 12.81 2.86 7.79
C PHE A 112 12.01 3.68 6.78
N ALA A 113 12.32 4.97 6.62
CA ALA A 113 11.74 5.84 5.59
C ALA A 113 11.96 5.30 4.16
N ALA A 114 12.97 4.44 3.94
CA ALA A 114 13.17 3.80 2.65
C ALA A 114 12.34 2.57 2.39
N VAL A 115 11.76 1.96 3.41
CA VAL A 115 11.04 0.69 3.27
C VAL A 115 9.88 0.80 2.27
N PRO A 116 9.00 1.82 2.34
CA PRO A 116 7.90 1.98 1.37
C PRO A 116 8.36 1.98 -0.09
N ARG A 117 9.36 2.81 -0.42
CA ARG A 117 9.87 2.90 -1.80
C ARG A 117 10.58 1.62 -2.25
N ARG A 118 11.23 0.90 -1.32
CA ARG A 118 11.92 -0.36 -1.62
C ARG A 118 10.94 -1.51 -1.83
N LEU A 119 9.82 -1.53 -1.12
CA LEU A 119 8.72 -2.46 -1.38
C LEU A 119 8.17 -2.30 -2.81
N GLN A 120 8.01 -1.06 -3.29
CA GLN A 120 7.52 -0.78 -4.65
C GLN A 120 8.43 -1.28 -5.78
N LEU A 121 9.65 -1.74 -5.49
CA LEU A 121 10.50 -2.41 -6.48
C LEU A 121 10.02 -3.84 -6.79
N TRP A 122 9.23 -4.44 -5.90
CA TRP A 122 8.74 -5.82 -5.98
C TRP A 122 7.34 -5.92 -6.57
N VAL A 123 7.13 -5.24 -7.70
CA VAL A 123 5.83 -5.15 -8.39
C VAL A 123 5.79 -5.82 -9.75
N LYS A 124 6.86 -6.54 -10.13
CA LYS A 124 7.00 -7.15 -11.45
C LYS A 124 6.90 -8.68 -11.39
N GLY A 125 6.26 -9.27 -12.40
CA GLY A 125 6.25 -10.70 -12.68
C GLY A 125 6.28 -10.95 -14.18
N GLY A 126 7.06 -11.92 -14.65
CA GLY A 126 7.25 -12.16 -16.09
C GLY A 126 7.78 -10.92 -16.86
N GLY A 127 8.59 -10.08 -16.19
CA GLY A 127 9.15 -8.84 -16.76
C GLY A 127 8.18 -7.65 -16.82
N LYS A 128 6.90 -7.81 -16.43
CA LYS A 128 5.88 -6.75 -16.49
C LYS A 128 5.45 -6.32 -15.10
N VAL A 129 5.08 -5.05 -14.95
CA VAL A 129 4.45 -4.55 -13.72
C VAL A 129 3.06 -5.16 -13.58
N LEU A 130 2.78 -5.73 -12.40
CA LEU A 130 1.50 -6.36 -12.06
C LEU A 130 0.70 -5.43 -11.13
N PRO A 131 -0.47 -4.92 -11.55
CA PRO A 131 -1.27 -4.01 -10.73
C PRO A 131 -1.64 -4.57 -9.35
N GLY A 132 -1.83 -5.89 -9.24
CA GLY A 132 -2.09 -6.56 -7.97
C GLY A 132 -0.92 -6.43 -6.99
N LEU A 133 0.32 -6.57 -7.48
CA LEU A 133 1.50 -6.40 -6.64
C LEU A 133 1.69 -4.94 -6.24
N VAL A 134 1.43 -3.97 -7.13
CA VAL A 134 1.47 -2.54 -6.77
C VAL A 134 0.54 -2.25 -5.58
N LYS A 135 -0.70 -2.73 -5.64
CA LYS A 135 -1.68 -2.57 -4.54
C LYS A 135 -1.22 -3.26 -3.27
N ARG A 136 -0.64 -4.47 -3.37
CA ARG A 136 -0.08 -5.21 -2.23
C ARG A 136 1.05 -4.44 -1.55
N ARG A 137 2.04 -4.01 -2.32
CA ARG A 137 3.19 -3.23 -1.82
C ARG A 137 2.78 -1.92 -1.18
N ALA A 138 1.72 -1.27 -1.69
CA ALA A 138 1.19 -0.06 -1.08
C ALA A 138 0.53 -0.34 0.28
N ALA A 139 -0.21 -1.43 0.41
CA ALA A 139 -0.87 -1.80 1.66
C ALA A 139 0.12 -2.26 2.74
N GLU A 140 1.15 -3.04 2.38
CA GLU A 140 2.20 -3.41 3.34
C GLU A 140 3.04 -2.20 3.74
N ALA A 141 3.32 -1.27 2.81
CA ALA A 141 3.99 -0.02 3.13
C ALA A 141 3.18 0.84 4.11
N ALA A 142 1.86 0.94 3.90
CA ALA A 142 0.96 1.65 4.81
C ALA A 142 0.96 1.02 6.21
N MET A 143 0.90 -0.31 6.30
CA MET A 143 1.01 -1.02 7.58
C MET A 143 2.35 -0.78 8.26
N PHE A 144 3.44 -0.75 7.50
CA PHE A 144 4.79 -0.53 8.05
C PHE A 144 4.95 0.86 8.69
N VAL A 145 4.23 1.88 8.19
CA VAL A 145 4.34 3.27 8.69
C VAL A 145 3.19 3.67 9.64
N ALA A 146 2.21 2.81 9.87
CA ALA A 146 0.98 3.14 10.62
C ALA A 146 1.23 3.64 12.05
N ASP A 147 2.33 3.23 12.70
CA ASP A 147 2.69 3.65 14.06
C ASP A 147 3.56 4.92 14.12
N GLU A 148 4.13 5.37 12.99
CA GLU A 148 4.84 6.66 12.96
C GLU A 148 3.86 7.84 13.00
N GLU A 149 2.61 7.65 12.55
CA GLU A 149 1.58 8.70 12.58
C GLU A 149 0.86 8.80 13.95
N ALA A 150 0.80 7.71 14.73
CA ALA A 150 0.17 7.70 16.05
C ALA A 150 1.10 8.19 17.18
N ALA A 151 2.42 8.13 16.99
CA ALA A 151 3.41 8.63 17.94
C ALA A 151 3.71 10.14 17.79
N GLY A 152 2.85 10.87 17.07
CA GLY A 152 2.96 12.31 16.79
C GLY A 152 2.37 13.24 17.86
N GLU A 153 2.26 12.81 19.13
CA GLU A 153 2.09 13.73 20.27
C GLU A 153 3.48 13.98 20.93
N PRO A 154 3.93 15.23 21.06
CA PRO A 154 5.32 15.54 21.42
C PRO A 154 5.53 15.48 22.93
N ASP A 155 6.19 14.43 23.42
CA ASP A 155 6.71 14.38 24.79
C ASP A 155 8.01 15.23 24.92
N GLY A 156 7.85 16.42 25.51
CA GLY A 156 8.48 16.68 26.81
C GLY A 156 10.00 16.93 26.93
N HIS A 157 10.72 17.31 25.87
CA HIS A 157 12.07 17.89 26.04
C HIS A 157 12.08 19.37 25.65
N THR A 158 12.02 20.25 26.67
CA THR A 158 12.12 21.71 26.54
C THR A 158 13.51 22.12 26.06
N PRO A 159 13.69 22.70 24.85
CA PRO A 159 14.82 23.58 24.60
C PRO A 159 14.52 24.94 25.26
N ALA A 160 15.54 25.55 25.87
CA ALA A 160 15.44 26.83 26.54
C ALA A 160 14.82 27.95 25.66
N PRO A 161 14.17 28.97 26.26
CA PRO A 161 13.36 29.93 25.51
C PRO A 161 14.20 30.78 24.56
N ILE A 162 13.93 30.67 23.25
CA ILE A 162 14.28 31.71 22.28
C ILE A 162 13.06 32.62 22.12
N GLU A 163 13.21 33.81 22.67
CA GLU A 163 12.25 34.90 22.67
C GLU A 163 11.99 35.36 21.22
N GLY A 164 10.79 35.04 20.70
CA GLY A 164 10.41 35.29 19.32
C GLY A 164 8.94 35.65 19.21
N LYS A 165 8.69 36.95 19.06
CA LYS A 165 7.42 37.68 18.93
C LYS A 165 6.31 36.95 18.16
N SER A 166 5.13 36.82 18.78
CA SER A 166 3.88 36.34 18.16
C SER A 166 3.39 37.28 17.05
N PRO A 167 2.85 36.71 15.96
CA PRO A 167 1.60 37.27 15.45
C PRO A 167 0.55 36.22 15.06
N GLY A 168 -0.70 36.52 15.41
CA GLY A 168 -1.81 36.48 14.46
C GLY A 168 -2.60 35.18 14.33
N ARG A 169 -3.75 35.13 15.00
CA ARG A 169 -4.89 34.27 14.67
C ARG A 169 -5.28 34.52 13.20
N SER A 170 -5.17 33.54 12.31
CA SER A 170 -5.79 33.62 10.98
C SER A 170 -6.10 32.26 10.34
N SER A 171 -7.37 32.14 9.95
CA SER A 171 -8.02 31.05 9.24
C SER A 171 -7.34 30.75 7.91
N THR A 172 -6.77 29.54 7.74
CA THR A 172 -6.20 29.14 6.45
C THR A 172 -6.58 27.70 6.08
N ILE A 173 -7.88 27.43 6.04
CA ILE A 173 -8.47 26.35 5.21
C ILE A 173 -8.49 26.78 3.71
N ALA A 174 -8.10 28.02 3.39
CA ALA A 174 -8.13 28.56 2.03
C ALA A 174 -6.90 28.25 1.15
N ALA A 175 -5.79 27.72 1.68
CA ALA A 175 -4.57 27.52 0.89
C ALA A 175 -4.56 26.23 0.03
N ALA A 176 -5.44 25.25 0.31
CA ALA A 176 -5.53 24.03 -0.48
C ALA A 176 -6.33 24.19 -1.80
N ILE A 177 -7.01 25.32 -2.00
CA ILE A 177 -7.83 25.58 -3.20
C ILE A 177 -6.99 26.20 -4.34
N LEU A 178 -5.81 26.77 -4.05
CA LEU A 178 -5.01 27.44 -5.09
C LEU A 178 -4.03 26.51 -5.84
N ALA A 179 -3.77 25.30 -5.34
CA ALA A 179 -2.78 24.38 -5.95
C ALA A 179 -3.35 23.49 -7.07
N THR A 180 -4.68 23.39 -7.22
CA THR A 180 -5.31 22.57 -8.27
C THR A 180 -5.74 23.36 -9.52
N LEU A 181 -5.74 24.70 -9.48
CA LEU A 181 -5.96 25.55 -10.66
C LEU A 181 -4.68 25.79 -11.48
N ALA A 182 -3.49 25.61 -10.90
CA ALA A 182 -2.21 25.83 -11.58
C ALA A 182 -1.80 24.66 -12.51
N SER A 183 -2.44 23.50 -12.44
CA SER A 183 -2.07 22.32 -13.24
C SER A 183 -2.79 22.22 -14.59
N LEU A 184 -3.77 23.08 -14.87
CA LEU A 184 -4.43 23.18 -16.18
C LEU A 184 -3.88 24.31 -17.06
N LEU A 185 -2.92 25.09 -16.56
CA LEU A 185 -2.30 26.21 -17.27
C LEU A 185 -0.82 26.00 -17.61
N SER A 186 -0.41 24.74 -17.75
CA SER A 186 0.93 24.37 -18.24
C SER A 186 0.86 23.68 -19.59
N ILE A 187 0.07 24.24 -20.52
CA ILE A 187 0.42 24.15 -21.93
C ILE A 187 1.50 25.21 -22.12
N PRO A 188 2.69 24.88 -22.65
CA PRO A 188 3.67 25.90 -22.96
C PRO A 188 3.02 26.94 -23.89
N LEU A 189 2.99 28.19 -23.44
CA LEU A 189 2.54 29.39 -24.15
C LEU A 189 3.25 29.61 -25.51
N GLN A 190 4.18 28.74 -25.87
CA GLN A 190 5.02 28.83 -27.06
C GLN A 190 4.48 28.11 -28.30
N LEU A 191 3.28 27.51 -28.26
CA LEU A 191 2.70 26.81 -29.43
C LEU A 191 1.34 27.35 -29.91
N VAL A 192 0.99 28.60 -29.57
CA VAL A 192 -0.24 29.27 -30.05
C VAL A 192 0.01 30.13 -31.30
N TRP A 193 1.26 30.31 -31.71
CA TRP A 193 1.63 31.12 -32.89
C TRP A 193 2.18 30.26 -34.03
N SER A 194 1.43 29.27 -34.50
CA SER A 194 1.53 28.78 -35.89
C SER A 194 0.37 27.83 -36.24
N GLY A 195 -0.68 28.38 -36.84
CA GLY A 195 -1.62 27.61 -37.68
C GLY A 195 -2.97 27.20 -37.06
N SER A 196 -4.05 27.72 -37.66
CA SER A 196 -5.46 27.27 -37.58
C SER A 196 -6.14 27.29 -36.20
N GLY A 197 -6.49 28.50 -35.75
CA GLY A 197 -7.08 28.81 -34.44
C GLY A 197 -8.55 28.45 -34.17
N SER A 198 -9.19 27.56 -34.94
CA SER A 198 -10.59 27.16 -34.69
C SER A 198 -10.74 25.86 -33.87
N LEU A 199 -9.86 24.88 -34.08
CA LEU A 199 -9.98 23.57 -33.42
C LEU A 199 -9.53 23.61 -31.94
N MET A 200 -8.51 24.42 -31.64
CA MET A 200 -7.99 24.59 -30.28
C MET A 200 -8.98 25.35 -29.37
N MET A 201 -9.69 26.34 -29.91
CA MET A 201 -10.73 27.07 -29.18
C MET A 201 -11.90 26.16 -28.79
N ALA A 202 -12.29 25.23 -29.67
CA ALA A 202 -13.33 24.24 -29.40
C ALA A 202 -12.91 23.27 -28.27
N LEU A 203 -11.66 22.78 -28.29
CA LEU A 203 -11.13 21.91 -27.24
C LEU A 203 -11.08 22.61 -25.88
N THR A 204 -10.67 23.88 -25.83
CA THR A 204 -10.69 24.66 -24.58
C THR A 204 -12.10 24.96 -24.08
N ALA A 205 -13.06 25.19 -24.98
CA ALA A 205 -14.45 25.41 -24.57
C ALA A 205 -15.07 24.14 -23.95
N VAL A 206 -14.76 22.96 -24.51
CA VAL A 206 -15.24 21.66 -24.00
C VAL A 206 -14.67 21.35 -22.61
N THR A 207 -13.38 21.63 -22.36
CA THR A 207 -12.77 21.39 -21.05
C THR A 207 -13.33 22.30 -19.96
N ILE A 208 -13.57 23.58 -20.28
CA ILE A 208 -14.20 24.54 -19.35
C ILE A 208 -15.66 24.11 -19.06
N ALA A 209 -16.43 23.71 -20.08
CA ALA A 209 -17.80 23.25 -19.90
C ALA A 209 -17.87 21.98 -19.03
N ALA A 210 -16.95 21.03 -19.23
CA ALA A 210 -16.87 19.80 -18.42
C ALA A 210 -16.52 20.11 -16.95
N ALA A 211 -15.56 21.02 -16.71
CA ALA A 211 -15.22 21.46 -15.37
C ALA A 211 -16.41 22.13 -14.66
N PHE A 212 -17.15 22.97 -15.39
CA PHE A 212 -18.34 23.65 -14.86
C PHE A 212 -19.47 22.66 -14.54
N TRP A 213 -19.71 21.67 -15.42
CA TRP A 213 -20.68 20.60 -15.19
C TRP A 213 -20.38 19.79 -13.93
N ILE A 214 -19.11 19.41 -13.72
CA ILE A 214 -18.67 18.66 -12.53
C ILE A 214 -18.97 19.45 -11.25
N VAL A 215 -18.73 20.77 -11.26
CA VAL A 215 -19.02 21.63 -10.09
C VAL A 215 -20.52 21.71 -9.81
N ILE A 216 -21.35 21.88 -10.84
CA ILE A 216 -22.81 21.91 -10.70
C ILE A 216 -23.34 20.59 -10.16
N GLU A 217 -22.89 19.47 -10.73
CA GLU A 217 -23.35 18.13 -10.35
C GLU A 217 -22.98 17.79 -8.90
N ARG A 218 -21.79 18.23 -8.45
CA ARG A 218 -21.36 18.04 -7.07
C ARG A 218 -22.15 18.89 -6.08
N ARG A 219 -22.53 20.12 -6.46
CA ARG A 219 -23.45 20.96 -5.66
C ARG A 219 -24.86 20.37 -5.60
N ARG A 220 -25.33 19.75 -6.67
CA ARG A 220 -26.62 19.04 -6.71
C ARG A 220 -26.61 17.87 -5.72
N LYS A 221 -25.58 17.02 -5.78
CA LYS A 221 -25.41 15.89 -4.84
C LYS A 221 -25.28 16.34 -3.38
N SER A 222 -24.53 17.40 -3.08
CA SER A 222 -24.43 17.93 -1.71
C SER A 222 -25.79 18.34 -1.13
N LYS A 223 -26.67 18.92 -1.96
CA LYS A 223 -28.04 19.27 -1.55
C LYS A 223 -28.94 18.04 -1.35
N GLU A 224 -28.70 16.97 -2.11
CA GLU A 224 -29.42 15.69 -1.98
C GLU A 224 -28.94 14.91 -0.73
N ASP A 225 -27.65 14.99 -0.40
CA ASP A 225 -27.01 14.29 0.71
C ASP A 225 -27.13 15.04 2.07
N GLY A 226 -27.72 16.25 2.08
CA GLY A 226 -28.03 16.99 3.30
C GLY A 226 -26.82 17.49 4.11
N ILE A 227 -25.69 17.77 3.46
CA ILE A 227 -24.51 18.45 4.04
C ILE A 227 -24.47 19.91 3.60
#